data_AF-A0A852KRI4-F1
#
_entry.id   AF-A0A852KRI4-F1
#
_cell.length_a   1.000
_cell.length_b   1.000
_cell.length_c   1.000
_cell.angle_alpha   90.00
_cell.angle_beta   90.00
_cell.angle_gamma   90.00
#
_symmetry.space_group_name_H-M   'P 1'
#
loop_
_entity.id
_entity.type
_entity.pdbx_description
1 polymer ?
#
loop_
_entity_poly.entity_id
_entity_poly.type
_entity_poly.pdbx_seq_one_letter_code
_entity_poly.pdbx_strand_id
1 'polypeptide(L)'
;LLRCSQPLTGPNRKRCREDELLLGMLLGAGERGFIIDTRSAQAAKQARMGGGGTEPKSSYPRWRRLHRPLERGRPLQESFVKLVEACNDPSLNMDRWLSRLESCRWLSHVKAALSTACLAAQCMDREGAKVLVHGAEGTDTTLLVTALAQLILEPSCRTLRGFQGLLQREWIEAGHPFQLRCARSASAHARLKQEAPLFLLFLDCVWQLSRQFPFSLEFSESLLLTLFDNAYASAYGTFLCNNEKERRVKENTHSLWAWINQPEEEKKYLNPLYSPNALVIWPSVEPQSIQLWQGLFFRWIRSSQYLEEAWAEIQRLVETN
;
A
#
# COMPACT_ATOMS: atom_id res chain seq x y z
N LEU A 1 7.47 -10.85 -9.88
CA LEU A 1 7.71 -9.60 -9.13
C LEU A 1 8.77 -9.86 -8.06
N LEU A 2 9.72 -8.94 -7.89
CA LEU A 2 10.81 -9.03 -6.92
C LEU A 2 10.87 -7.73 -6.10
N ARG A 3 11.45 -7.80 -4.90
CA ARG A 3 11.69 -6.63 -4.04
C ARG A 3 13.05 -6.70 -3.35
N CYS A 4 13.64 -5.54 -3.12
CA CYS A 4 14.87 -5.41 -2.33
C CYS A 4 15.00 -4.00 -1.71
N SER A 5 16.06 -3.82 -0.92
CA SER A 5 16.58 -2.49 -0.56
C SER A 5 17.52 -1.99 -1.67
N GLN A 6 17.92 -0.73 -1.58
CA GLN A 6 18.89 -0.15 -2.54
C GLN A 6 20.24 -0.89 -2.53
N PRO A 7 20.97 -0.92 -3.66
CA PRO A 7 22.32 -1.45 -3.71
C PRO A 7 23.33 -0.52 -3.02
N LEU A 8 24.38 -1.08 -2.42
CA LEU A 8 25.42 -0.34 -1.69
C LEU A 8 26.57 0.11 -2.61
N THR A 9 26.24 0.82 -3.69
CA THR A 9 27.24 1.26 -4.67
C THR A 9 28.14 2.39 -4.16
N GLY A 10 27.62 3.25 -3.28
CA GLY A 10 28.31 4.41 -2.73
C GLY A 10 28.80 5.44 -3.77
N PRO A 11 29.56 6.45 -3.32
CA PRO A 11 30.11 7.47 -4.21
C PRO A 11 31.06 6.86 -5.25
N ASN A 12 31.80 5.82 -4.88
CA ASN A 12 32.82 5.16 -5.70
C ASN A 12 32.25 4.14 -6.71
N ARG A 13 30.92 3.96 -6.79
CA ARG A 13 30.27 3.00 -7.69
C ARG A 13 30.81 1.57 -7.53
N LYS A 14 30.97 1.14 -6.27
CA LYS A 14 31.31 -0.24 -5.92
C LYS A 14 30.33 -1.19 -6.59
N ARG A 15 30.86 -2.34 -7.03
CA ARG A 15 30.13 -3.40 -7.69
C ARG A 15 30.10 -4.63 -6.79
N CYS A 16 29.05 -5.44 -6.93
CA CYS A 16 28.90 -6.72 -6.27
C CYS A 16 28.66 -7.77 -7.36
N ARG A 17 29.61 -8.68 -7.58
CA ARG A 17 29.53 -9.65 -8.68
C ARG A 17 28.40 -10.65 -8.45
N GLU A 18 28.16 -10.99 -7.19
CA GLU A 18 27.13 -11.92 -6.74
C GLU A 18 25.73 -11.33 -6.98
N ASP A 19 25.54 -10.04 -6.72
CA ASP A 19 24.28 -9.33 -6.99
C ASP A 19 24.02 -9.21 -8.51
N GLU A 20 25.05 -8.87 -9.29
CA GLU A 20 24.98 -8.84 -10.75
C GLU A 20 24.64 -10.22 -11.33
N LEU A 21 25.24 -11.29 -10.78
CA LEU A 21 24.95 -12.67 -11.16
C LEU A 21 23.52 -13.05 -10.78
N LEU A 22 23.07 -12.72 -9.57
CA LEU A 22 21.71 -13.01 -9.10
C LEU A 22 20.68 -12.39 -10.03
N LEU A 23 20.76 -11.09 -10.30
CA LEU A 23 19.86 -10.42 -11.22
C LEU A 23 20.03 -10.90 -12.67
N GLY A 24 21.22 -11.35 -13.04
CA GLY A 24 21.48 -11.96 -14.34
C GLY A 24 20.77 -13.31 -14.53
N MET A 25 20.77 -14.17 -13.52
CA MET A 25 20.16 -15.51 -13.58
C MET A 25 18.63 -15.48 -13.64
N LEU A 26 18.01 -14.41 -13.15
CA LEU A 26 16.55 -14.24 -13.15
C LEU A 26 15.98 -13.96 -14.55
N LEU A 27 16.81 -13.58 -15.51
CA LEU A 27 16.43 -13.26 -16.88
C LEU A 27 16.89 -14.37 -17.84
N GLY A 28 15.94 -14.97 -18.55
CA GLY A 28 16.18 -15.92 -19.63
C GLY A 28 16.93 -15.30 -20.82
N ALA A 29 17.26 -16.13 -21.81
CA ALA A 29 17.91 -15.69 -23.04
C ALA A 29 17.03 -14.68 -23.78
N GLY A 30 17.55 -13.48 -24.06
CA GLY A 30 16.81 -12.40 -24.72
C GLY A 30 15.81 -11.63 -23.85
N GLU A 31 15.55 -12.07 -22.62
CA GLU A 31 14.65 -11.36 -21.70
C GLU A 31 15.28 -10.07 -21.16
N ARG A 32 14.41 -9.11 -20.82
CA ARG A 32 14.76 -7.86 -20.14
C ARG A 32 14.00 -7.74 -18.83
N GLY A 33 14.62 -7.06 -17.87
CA GLY A 33 14.02 -6.74 -16.59
C GLY A 33 13.83 -5.23 -16.41
N PHE A 34 12.88 -4.85 -15.56
CA PHE A 34 12.69 -3.47 -15.12
C PHE A 34 13.03 -3.33 -13.64
N ILE A 35 13.70 -2.24 -13.30
CA ILE A 35 13.95 -1.83 -11.92
C ILE A 35 13.12 -0.59 -11.64
N ILE A 36 12.15 -0.66 -10.74
CA ILE A 36 11.35 0.47 -10.31
C ILE A 36 11.94 1.02 -9.02
N ASP A 37 12.65 2.14 -9.13
CA ASP A 37 13.17 2.88 -7.97
C ASP A 37 12.09 3.88 -7.52
N THR A 38 11.55 3.67 -6.32
CA THR A 38 10.46 4.48 -5.77
C THR A 38 10.92 5.82 -5.21
N ARG A 39 12.23 6.13 -5.27
CA ARG A 39 12.78 7.39 -4.77
C ARG A 39 12.83 8.45 -5.87
N SER A 40 12.82 9.71 -5.45
CA SER A 40 13.18 10.82 -6.33
C SER A 40 14.64 10.70 -6.77
N ALA A 41 14.95 11.25 -7.95
CA ALA A 41 16.32 11.29 -8.45
C ALA A 41 17.28 11.98 -7.46
N GLN A 42 16.79 13.00 -6.74
CA GLN A 42 17.54 13.68 -5.69
C GLN A 42 17.80 12.77 -4.49
N ALA A 43 16.79 12.06 -3.99
CA ALA A 43 16.94 11.13 -2.88
C ALA A 43 17.88 9.95 -3.23
N ALA A 44 17.80 9.42 -4.45
CA ALA A 44 18.73 8.39 -4.94
C ALA A 44 20.18 8.91 -5.01
N LYS A 45 20.37 10.17 -5.45
CA LYS A 45 21.70 10.82 -5.46
C LYS A 45 22.24 11.02 -4.04
N GLN A 46 21.42 11.48 -3.10
CA GLN A 46 21.81 11.63 -1.70
C GLN A 46 22.16 10.28 -1.06
N ALA A 47 21.36 9.24 -1.32
CA ALA A 47 21.61 7.90 -0.81
C ALA A 47 22.95 7.33 -1.33
N ARG A 48 23.31 7.62 -2.58
CA ARG A 48 24.64 7.29 -3.13
C ARG A 48 25.78 7.94 -2.33
N MET A 49 25.63 9.20 -1.92
CA MET A 49 26.63 9.87 -1.08
C MET A 49 26.75 9.22 0.31
N GLY A 50 25.65 8.69 0.84
CA GLY A 50 25.59 7.96 2.11
C GLY A 50 25.95 6.47 2.03
N GLY A 51 26.49 5.98 0.91
CA GLY A 51 26.92 4.58 0.75
C GLY A 51 25.92 3.65 0.04
N GLY A 52 24.68 4.08 -0.16
CA GLY A 52 23.67 3.39 -0.96
C GLY A 52 23.82 3.63 -2.46
N GLY A 53 22.72 3.69 -3.22
CA GLY A 53 22.73 4.09 -4.62
C GLY A 53 21.74 3.34 -5.51
N THR A 54 22.16 3.07 -6.76
CA THR A 54 21.32 2.54 -7.85
C THR A 54 22.16 1.68 -8.79
N GLU A 55 21.53 0.75 -9.51
CA GLU A 55 22.11 -0.22 -10.43
C GLU A 55 22.59 0.43 -11.75
N PRO A 56 23.89 0.68 -11.98
CA PRO A 56 24.33 1.33 -13.21
C PRO A 56 24.11 0.43 -14.45
N LYS A 57 23.65 1.02 -15.56
CA LYS A 57 23.40 0.29 -16.83
C LYS A 57 24.63 -0.49 -17.34
N SER A 58 25.84 -0.04 -17.02
CA SER A 58 27.08 -0.74 -17.36
C SER A 58 27.25 -2.07 -16.63
N SER A 59 26.72 -2.19 -15.41
CA SER A 59 26.78 -3.42 -14.60
C SER A 59 25.55 -4.30 -14.79
N TYR A 60 24.39 -3.70 -15.08
CA TYR A 60 23.11 -4.39 -15.22
C TYR A 60 22.50 -4.12 -16.61
N PRO A 61 23.15 -4.55 -17.72
CA PRO A 61 22.79 -4.13 -19.07
C PRO A 61 21.39 -4.59 -19.53
N ARG A 62 20.88 -5.71 -18.98
CA ARG A 62 19.55 -6.25 -19.28
C ARG A 62 18.44 -5.70 -18.38
N TRP A 63 18.78 -4.88 -17.39
CA TRP A 63 17.83 -4.26 -16.46
C TRP A 63 17.68 -2.77 -16.75
N ARG A 64 16.47 -2.34 -17.07
CA ARG A 64 16.13 -0.94 -17.31
C ARG A 64 15.54 -0.32 -16.04
N ARG A 65 16.23 0.66 -15.47
CA ARG A 65 15.69 1.42 -14.33
C ARG A 65 14.66 2.47 -14.76
N LEU A 66 13.56 2.53 -14.04
CA LEU A 66 12.48 3.50 -14.11
C LEU A 66 12.38 4.22 -12.77
N HIS A 67 12.44 5.55 -12.76
CA HIS A 67 12.23 6.34 -11.55
C HIS A 67 10.74 6.67 -11.38
N ARG A 68 10.17 6.30 -10.24
CA ARG A 68 8.77 6.53 -9.86
C ARG A 68 8.70 7.07 -8.44
N PRO A 69 8.97 8.37 -8.23
CA PRO A 69 9.04 8.94 -6.90
C PRO A 69 7.71 8.79 -6.15
N LEU A 70 7.77 8.17 -4.98
CA LEU A 70 6.67 8.08 -4.03
C LEU A 70 7.07 8.78 -2.73
N GLU A 71 6.15 9.59 -2.21
CA GLU A 71 6.35 10.33 -0.97
C GLU A 71 6.37 9.37 0.22
N ARG A 72 7.21 9.67 1.23
CA ARG A 72 7.36 8.83 2.42
C ARG A 72 7.78 9.65 3.64
N GLY A 73 7.69 9.07 4.83
CA GLY A 73 8.20 9.69 6.05
C GLY A 73 7.43 10.98 6.38
N ARG A 74 8.17 12.00 6.83
CA ARG A 74 7.60 13.25 7.33
C ARG A 74 6.68 13.98 6.33
N PRO A 75 7.04 14.21 5.06
CA PRO A 75 6.14 14.90 4.13
C PRO A 75 4.80 14.18 3.93
N LEU A 76 4.80 12.84 3.88
CA LEU A 76 3.57 12.06 3.77
C LEU A 76 2.74 12.14 5.07
N GLN A 77 3.40 12.13 6.23
CA GLN A 77 2.72 12.36 7.51
C GLN A 77 2.09 13.75 7.59
N GLU A 78 2.79 14.79 7.14
CA GLU A 78 2.25 16.16 7.07
C GLU A 78 1.06 16.26 6.10
N SER A 79 1.10 15.54 4.97
CA SER A 79 -0.04 15.41 4.04
C SER A 79 -1.27 14.82 4.75
N PHE A 80 -1.10 13.74 5.51
CA PHE A 80 -2.17 13.09 6.25
C PHE A 80 -2.73 13.96 7.38
N VAL A 81 -1.88 14.65 8.14
CA VAL A 81 -2.32 15.61 9.18
C VAL A 81 -3.21 16.69 8.58
N LYS A 82 -2.76 17.33 7.47
CA LYS A 82 -3.55 18.35 6.77
C LYS A 82 -4.89 17.83 6.27
N LEU A 83 -4.93 16.59 5.78
CA LEU A 83 -6.19 15.97 5.33
C LEU A 83 -7.16 15.79 6.51
N VAL A 84 -6.68 15.25 7.63
CA VAL A 84 -7.49 15.06 8.84
C VAL A 84 -8.00 16.40 9.37
N GLU A 85 -7.16 17.43 9.42
CA GLU A 85 -7.55 18.79 9.80
C GLU A 85 -8.61 19.37 8.86
N ALA A 86 -8.46 19.17 7.54
CA ALA A 86 -9.45 19.62 6.56
C ALA A 86 -10.79 18.89 6.73
N CYS A 87 -10.77 17.57 6.95
CA CYS A 87 -11.99 16.78 7.10
C CYS A 87 -12.76 17.15 8.36
N ASN A 88 -12.07 17.47 9.47
CA ASN A 88 -12.69 17.79 10.76
C ASN A 88 -13.06 19.27 10.95
N ASP A 89 -12.90 20.12 9.94
CA ASP A 89 -13.24 21.54 10.04
C ASP A 89 -14.70 21.79 9.57
N PRO A 90 -15.66 22.02 10.49
CA PRO A 90 -17.07 22.21 10.14
C PRO A 90 -17.35 23.57 9.49
N SER A 91 -16.38 24.49 9.48
CA SER A 91 -16.55 25.86 9.01
C SER A 91 -16.19 26.07 7.52
N LEU A 92 -15.84 25.00 6.80
CA LEU A 92 -15.39 25.08 5.42
C LEU A 92 -16.56 25.31 4.45
N ASN A 93 -16.43 26.34 3.61
CA ASN A 93 -17.20 26.45 2.39
C ASN A 93 -16.55 25.63 1.25
N MET A 94 -17.22 25.54 0.10
CA MET A 94 -16.76 24.72 -1.03
C MET A 94 -15.36 25.10 -1.53
N ASP A 95 -15.08 26.39 -1.71
CA ASP A 95 -13.77 26.84 -2.23
C ASP A 95 -12.62 26.50 -1.28
N ARG A 96 -12.83 26.71 0.02
CA ARG A 96 -11.83 26.36 1.05
C ARG A 96 -11.67 24.85 1.19
N TRP A 97 -12.75 24.08 1.08
CA TRP A 97 -12.71 22.62 1.08
C TRP A 97 -11.83 22.09 -0.06
N LEU A 98 -12.11 22.53 -1.30
CA LEU A 98 -11.35 22.11 -2.47
C LEU A 98 -9.88 22.53 -2.39
N SER A 99 -9.60 23.77 -1.96
CA SER A 99 -8.23 24.26 -1.76
C SER A 99 -7.46 23.47 -0.68
N ARG A 100 -8.10 23.15 0.45
CA ARG A 100 -7.48 22.30 1.48
C ARG A 100 -7.21 20.89 0.99
N LEU A 101 -8.16 20.29 0.27
CA LEU A 101 -8.00 18.96 -0.32
C LEU A 101 -6.85 18.92 -1.34
N GLU A 102 -6.73 19.95 -2.18
CA GLU A 102 -5.59 20.10 -3.10
C GLU A 102 -4.27 20.27 -2.34
N SER A 103 -4.21 21.18 -1.37
CA SER A 103 -2.99 21.51 -0.64
C SER A 103 -2.48 20.38 0.27
N CYS A 104 -3.35 19.48 0.73
CA CYS A 104 -2.95 18.31 1.51
C CYS A 104 -2.25 17.26 0.65
N ARG A 105 -2.52 17.21 -0.68
CA ARG A 105 -1.92 16.29 -1.66
C ARG A 105 -2.17 14.79 -1.45
N TRP A 106 -3.02 14.40 -0.51
CA TRP A 106 -3.26 12.98 -0.21
C TRP A 106 -3.71 12.18 -1.44
N LEU A 107 -4.69 12.69 -2.19
CA LEU A 107 -5.17 12.04 -3.42
C LEU A 107 -4.10 11.94 -4.50
N SER A 108 -3.15 12.87 -4.55
CA SER A 108 -1.98 12.80 -5.44
C SER A 108 -1.05 11.65 -5.05
N HIS A 109 -0.91 11.35 -3.76
CA HIS A 109 -0.13 10.21 -3.28
C HIS A 109 -0.83 8.88 -3.61
N VAL A 110 -2.16 8.80 -3.43
CA VAL A 110 -2.97 7.63 -3.84
C VAL A 110 -2.81 7.37 -5.34
N LYS A 111 -3.00 8.42 -6.16
CA LYS A 111 -2.78 8.35 -7.62
C LYS A 111 -1.38 7.84 -7.96
N ALA A 112 -0.33 8.39 -7.34
CA ALA A 112 1.05 8.03 -7.64
C ALA A 112 1.36 6.57 -7.28
N ALA A 113 0.83 6.08 -6.15
CA ALA A 113 0.97 4.70 -5.71
C ALA A 113 0.30 3.73 -6.69
N LEU A 114 -0.98 3.96 -7.02
CA LEU A 114 -1.72 3.16 -7.99
C LEU A 114 -1.07 3.19 -9.38
N SER A 115 -0.63 4.37 -9.85
CA SER A 115 0.04 4.51 -11.15
C SER A 115 1.34 3.69 -11.21
N THR A 116 2.10 3.67 -10.11
CA THR A 116 3.35 2.92 -10.03
C THR A 116 3.11 1.41 -9.96
N ALA A 117 2.08 0.99 -9.22
CA ALA A 117 1.64 -0.40 -9.18
C ALA A 117 1.12 -0.89 -10.54
N CYS A 118 0.33 -0.07 -11.25
CA CYS A 118 -0.12 -0.36 -12.62
C CYS A 118 1.06 -0.51 -13.58
N LEU A 119 2.09 0.34 -13.48
CA LEU A 119 3.29 0.17 -14.29
C LEU A 119 3.98 -1.16 -14.00
N ALA A 120 4.15 -1.52 -12.72
CA ALA A 120 4.75 -2.81 -12.34
C ALA A 120 3.94 -3.98 -12.89
N ALA A 121 2.62 -3.94 -12.74
CA ALA A 121 1.71 -4.93 -13.27
C ALA A 121 1.78 -5.01 -14.81
N GLN A 122 1.80 -3.87 -15.51
CA GLN A 122 1.87 -3.80 -16.97
C GLN A 122 3.16 -4.41 -17.52
N CYS A 123 4.30 -4.11 -16.90
CA CYS A 123 5.57 -4.71 -17.30
C CYS A 123 5.55 -6.24 -17.15
N MET A 124 4.84 -6.78 -16.15
CA MET A 124 4.74 -8.23 -15.95
C MET A 124 3.75 -8.88 -16.90
N ASP A 125 2.52 -8.37 -16.94
CA ASP A 125 1.39 -8.97 -17.67
C ASP A 125 1.51 -8.78 -19.19
N ARG A 126 1.87 -7.58 -19.65
CA ARG A 126 1.87 -7.25 -21.09
C ARG A 126 3.21 -7.43 -21.76
N GLU A 127 4.31 -7.17 -21.04
CA GLU A 127 5.67 -7.29 -21.60
C GLU A 127 6.34 -8.63 -21.24
N GLY A 128 5.75 -9.44 -20.35
CA GLY A 128 6.36 -10.67 -19.85
C GLY A 128 7.67 -10.43 -19.08
N ALA A 129 7.94 -9.19 -18.67
CA ALA A 129 9.21 -8.80 -18.08
C ALA A 129 9.26 -9.09 -16.58
N LYS A 130 10.47 -9.37 -16.08
CA LYS A 130 10.70 -9.43 -14.63
C LYS A 130 10.80 -8.00 -14.08
N VAL A 131 10.16 -7.76 -12.94
CA VAL A 131 10.17 -6.44 -12.29
C VAL A 131 10.79 -6.57 -10.90
N LEU A 132 11.79 -5.75 -10.63
CA LEU A 132 12.39 -5.53 -9.32
C LEU A 132 11.95 -4.16 -8.80
N VAL A 133 11.34 -4.10 -7.63
CA VAL A 133 10.94 -2.85 -6.99
C VAL A 133 11.84 -2.60 -5.78
N HIS A 134 12.40 -1.41 -5.64
CA HIS A 134 13.11 -1.02 -4.43
C HIS A 134 12.95 0.45 -4.11
N GLY A 135 13.10 0.75 -2.82
CA GLY A 135 13.17 2.09 -2.26
C GLY A 135 14.55 2.31 -1.65
N ALA A 136 14.60 2.97 -0.50
CA ALA A 136 15.83 3.03 0.29
C ALA A 136 16.06 1.72 1.04
N GLU A 137 15.24 1.42 2.06
CA GLU A 137 15.35 0.22 2.89
C GLU A 137 14.51 -0.95 2.36
N GLY A 138 13.63 -0.72 1.39
CA GLY A 138 12.76 -1.74 0.82
C GLY A 138 11.52 -2.10 1.66
N THR A 139 11.29 -1.39 2.76
CA THR A 139 10.24 -1.75 3.77
C THR A 139 9.07 -0.77 3.84
N ASP A 140 9.03 0.25 2.98
CA ASP A 140 7.97 1.26 2.92
C ASP A 140 7.29 1.24 1.53
N THR A 141 7.63 2.20 0.66
CA THR A 141 7.02 2.40 -0.68
C THR A 141 7.22 1.21 -1.61
N THR A 142 8.25 0.39 -1.38
CA THR A 142 8.45 -0.88 -2.08
C THR A 142 7.31 -1.85 -1.81
N LEU A 143 6.95 -2.05 -0.54
CA LEU A 143 5.89 -2.97 -0.12
C LEU A 143 4.52 -2.48 -0.60
N LEU A 144 4.30 -1.16 -0.55
CA LEU A 144 3.12 -0.51 -1.12
C LEU A 144 2.93 -0.89 -2.60
N VAL A 145 3.96 -0.72 -3.41
CA VAL A 145 3.89 -1.03 -4.85
C VAL A 145 3.75 -2.53 -5.09
N THR A 146 4.49 -3.37 -4.38
CA THR A 146 4.44 -4.82 -4.63
C THR A 146 3.13 -5.46 -4.18
N ALA A 147 2.54 -5.01 -3.08
CA ALA A 147 1.24 -5.48 -2.63
C ALA A 147 0.12 -5.04 -3.59
N LEU A 148 0.12 -3.77 -4.03
CA LEU A 148 -0.88 -3.28 -5.00
C LEU A 148 -0.76 -3.95 -6.37
N ALA A 149 0.46 -4.18 -6.87
CA ALA A 149 0.65 -4.90 -8.13
C ALA A 149 0.10 -6.33 -8.06
N GLN A 150 0.25 -7.01 -6.93
CA GLN A 150 -0.31 -8.35 -6.72
C GLN A 150 -1.84 -8.34 -6.63
N LEU A 151 -2.46 -7.34 -6.00
CA LEU A 151 -3.91 -7.18 -6.04
C LEU A 151 -4.45 -6.95 -7.46
N ILE A 152 -3.73 -6.18 -8.26
CA ILE A 152 -4.08 -5.88 -9.65
C ILE A 152 -4.03 -7.16 -10.50
N LEU A 153 -2.94 -7.93 -10.37
CA LEU A 153 -2.66 -9.10 -11.20
C LEU A 153 -3.39 -10.36 -10.74
N GLU A 154 -3.41 -10.65 -9.45
CA GLU A 154 -3.72 -11.99 -8.93
C GLU A 154 -5.13 -12.04 -8.31
N PRO A 155 -6.05 -12.87 -8.87
CA PRO A 155 -7.38 -13.10 -8.28
C PRO A 155 -7.32 -13.67 -6.86
N SER A 156 -6.32 -14.50 -6.57
CA SER A 156 -6.15 -15.11 -5.25
C SER A 156 -5.97 -14.05 -4.16
N CYS A 157 -5.26 -12.96 -4.44
CA CYS A 157 -5.03 -11.86 -3.50
C CYS A 157 -6.29 -11.02 -3.21
N ARG A 158 -7.36 -11.20 -3.98
CA ARG A 158 -8.63 -10.47 -3.85
C ARG A 158 -9.68 -11.21 -3.02
N THR A 159 -9.39 -12.44 -2.60
CA THR A 159 -10.16 -13.16 -1.59
C THR A 159 -9.84 -12.63 -0.19
N LEU A 160 -10.72 -12.79 0.80
CA LEU A 160 -10.48 -12.38 2.19
C LEU A 160 -9.21 -13.04 2.74
N ARG A 161 -9.09 -14.36 2.57
CA ARG A 161 -7.94 -15.14 3.04
C ARG A 161 -6.67 -14.82 2.26
N GLY A 162 -6.78 -14.64 0.95
CA GLY A 162 -5.63 -14.29 0.11
C GLY A 162 -5.13 -12.87 0.37
N PHE A 163 -6.02 -11.93 0.69
CA PHE A 163 -5.64 -10.59 1.13
C PHE A 163 -4.94 -10.62 2.48
N GLN A 164 -5.46 -11.34 3.47
CA GLN A 164 -4.76 -11.57 4.75
C GLN A 164 -3.36 -12.17 4.53
N GLY A 165 -3.25 -13.19 3.66
CA GLY A 165 -1.97 -13.79 3.28
C GLY A 165 -1.02 -12.81 2.58
N LEU A 166 -1.56 -11.92 1.74
CA LEU A 166 -0.80 -10.84 1.12
C LEU A 166 -0.26 -9.87 2.18
N LEU A 167 -1.07 -9.43 3.14
CA LEU A 167 -0.62 -8.53 4.22
C LEU A 167 0.44 -9.21 5.10
N GLN A 168 0.22 -10.48 5.41
CA GLN A 168 1.14 -11.31 6.19
C GLN A 168 2.52 -11.37 5.52
N ARG A 169 2.59 -11.71 4.23
CA ARG A 169 3.86 -11.80 3.49
C ARG A 169 4.46 -10.44 3.14
N GLU A 170 3.64 -9.52 2.64
CA GLU A 170 4.13 -8.30 2.01
C GLU A 170 4.43 -7.20 3.01
N TRP A 171 3.69 -7.10 4.11
CA TRP A 171 3.85 -6.03 5.10
C TRP A 171 4.49 -6.54 6.37
N ILE A 172 3.96 -7.64 6.91
CA ILE A 172 4.31 -8.14 8.24
C ILE A 172 5.68 -8.84 8.17
N GLU A 173 5.83 -9.92 7.42
CA GLU A 173 7.07 -10.70 7.31
C GLU A 173 8.18 -9.95 6.58
N ALA A 174 7.82 -9.05 5.66
CA ALA A 174 8.75 -8.18 4.96
C ALA A 174 9.43 -7.13 5.85
N GLY A 175 8.93 -6.96 7.09
CA GLY A 175 9.50 -6.02 8.06
C GLY A 175 9.07 -4.58 7.85
N HIS A 176 7.82 -4.33 7.45
CA HIS A 176 7.26 -2.99 7.58
C HIS A 176 7.29 -2.58 9.07
N PRO A 177 7.88 -1.43 9.43
CA PRO A 177 8.08 -1.07 10.82
C PRO A 177 6.82 -0.45 11.44
N PHE A 178 5.76 -1.25 11.62
CA PHE A 178 4.44 -0.80 12.11
C PHE A 178 4.54 0.01 13.41
N GLN A 179 5.28 -0.48 14.40
CA GLN A 179 5.40 0.23 15.68
C GLN A 179 6.02 1.62 15.55
N LEU A 180 6.95 1.84 14.62
CA LEU A 180 7.52 3.17 14.36
C LEU A 180 6.61 4.03 13.47
N ARG A 181 5.96 3.43 12.47
CA ARG A 181 5.17 4.13 11.45
C ARG A 181 3.79 4.55 11.96
N CYS A 182 3.20 3.75 12.83
CA CYS A 182 1.89 3.94 13.43
C CYS A 182 1.97 4.35 14.91
N ALA A 183 3.15 4.81 15.38
CA ALA A 183 3.38 5.14 16.79
C ALA A 183 2.42 6.20 17.36
N ARG A 184 1.91 7.09 16.50
CA ARG A 184 1.02 8.19 16.89
C ARG A 184 0.00 8.49 15.80
N SER A 185 -1.18 8.98 16.21
CA SER A 185 -2.22 9.43 15.30
C SER A 185 -1.88 10.78 14.66
N ALA A 186 -2.60 11.13 13.59
CA ALA A 186 -2.49 12.45 12.95
C ALA A 186 -2.82 13.62 13.89
N SER A 187 -3.66 13.40 14.91
CA SER A 187 -4.05 14.45 15.86
C SER A 187 -3.05 14.66 17.00
N ALA A 188 -1.93 13.92 17.02
CA ALA A 188 -0.95 14.06 18.09
C ALA A 188 -0.20 15.40 17.99
N HIS A 189 -0.26 16.22 19.05
CA HIS A 189 0.47 17.50 19.14
C HIS A 189 1.99 17.37 19.35
N ALA A 190 2.55 16.17 19.16
CA ALA A 190 3.96 15.89 19.34
C ALA A 190 4.74 16.10 18.03
N ARG A 191 6.02 16.45 18.15
CA ARG A 191 6.91 16.57 16.98
C ARG A 191 6.99 15.24 16.23
N LEU A 192 6.75 15.29 14.92
CA LEU A 192 6.88 14.16 14.00
C LEU A 192 8.31 13.60 14.03
N LYS A 193 8.42 12.27 14.13
CA LYS A 193 9.67 11.52 14.12
C LYS A 193 9.75 10.60 12.91
N GLN A 194 9.25 9.38 13.06
CA GLN A 194 9.34 8.30 12.07
C GLN A 194 7.96 7.78 11.65
N GLU A 195 6.91 8.40 12.16
CA GLU A 195 5.53 8.16 11.78
C GLU A 195 5.35 8.45 10.29
N ALA A 196 4.66 7.55 9.59
CA ALA A 196 4.25 7.75 8.21
C ALA A 196 3.10 6.81 7.84
N PRO A 197 2.03 7.31 7.21
CA PRO A 197 0.79 6.57 6.99
C PRO A 197 0.88 5.67 5.73
N LEU A 198 1.96 4.90 5.57
CA LEU A 198 2.19 4.08 4.37
C LEU A 198 1.18 2.95 4.26
N PHE A 199 0.91 2.27 5.38
CA PHE A 199 -0.11 1.22 5.43
C PHE A 199 -1.51 1.80 5.18
N LEU A 200 -1.82 2.98 5.73
CA LEU A 200 -3.06 3.69 5.41
C LEU A 200 -3.15 4.06 3.91
N LEU A 201 -2.08 4.59 3.33
CA LEU A 201 -2.03 4.92 1.90
C LEU A 201 -2.29 3.67 1.04
N PHE A 202 -1.75 2.52 1.45
CA PHE A 202 -2.07 1.24 0.83
C PHE A 202 -3.55 0.89 0.94
N LEU A 203 -4.13 0.94 2.14
CA LEU A 203 -5.55 0.65 2.35
C LEU A 203 -6.46 1.58 1.54
N ASP A 204 -6.13 2.87 1.45
CA ASP A 204 -6.86 3.83 0.59
C ASP A 204 -6.78 3.41 -0.88
N CYS A 205 -5.61 3.01 -1.37
CA CYS A 205 -5.48 2.47 -2.72
C CYS A 205 -6.34 1.21 -2.93
N VAL A 206 -6.42 0.29 -1.94
CA VAL A 206 -7.31 -0.88 -2.01
C VAL A 206 -8.78 -0.46 -2.04
N TRP A 207 -9.17 0.56 -1.27
CA TRP A 207 -10.50 1.14 -1.33
C TRP A 207 -10.82 1.78 -2.70
N GLN A 208 -9.84 2.43 -3.35
CA GLN A 208 -10.05 2.89 -4.73
C GLN A 208 -10.29 1.70 -5.67
N LEU A 209 -9.57 0.58 -5.50
CA LEU A 209 -9.79 -0.63 -6.30
C LEU A 209 -11.18 -1.22 -6.07
N SER A 210 -11.63 -1.36 -4.81
CA SER A 210 -12.97 -1.88 -4.51
C SER A 210 -14.07 -1.03 -5.13
N ARG A 211 -13.90 0.30 -5.15
CA ARG A 211 -14.85 1.22 -5.79
C ARG A 211 -14.90 1.12 -7.31
N GLN A 212 -13.76 0.95 -7.96
CA GLN A 212 -13.70 0.82 -9.42
C GLN A 212 -14.09 -0.59 -9.88
N PHE A 213 -13.94 -1.60 -9.00
CA PHE A 213 -14.25 -3.00 -9.27
C PHE A 213 -15.14 -3.60 -8.16
N PRO A 214 -16.40 -3.16 -8.04
CA PRO A 214 -17.29 -3.48 -6.91
C PRO A 214 -17.55 -4.98 -6.71
N PHE A 215 -17.37 -5.81 -7.74
CA PHE A 215 -17.56 -7.25 -7.66
C PHE A 215 -16.26 -8.05 -7.48
N SER A 216 -15.08 -7.42 -7.59
CA SER A 216 -13.82 -8.17 -7.75
C SER A 216 -13.08 -8.47 -6.45
N LEU A 217 -13.44 -7.83 -5.34
CA LEU A 217 -12.83 -8.03 -4.02
C LEU A 217 -13.85 -8.71 -3.12
N GLU A 218 -13.47 -9.83 -2.50
CA GLU A 218 -14.34 -10.62 -1.61
C GLU A 218 -14.59 -9.92 -0.28
N PHE A 219 -13.71 -9.02 0.11
CA PHE A 219 -13.82 -8.27 1.34
C PHE A 219 -14.35 -6.85 1.10
N SER A 220 -15.06 -6.33 2.09
CA SER A 220 -15.70 -5.02 2.08
C SER A 220 -14.83 -3.92 2.71
N GLU A 221 -15.32 -2.69 2.66
CA GLU A 221 -14.71 -1.54 3.32
C GLU A 221 -14.55 -1.75 4.83
N SER A 222 -15.44 -2.50 5.48
CA SER A 222 -15.37 -2.85 6.90
C SER A 222 -14.02 -3.49 7.26
N LEU A 223 -13.50 -4.39 6.41
CA LEU A 223 -12.19 -4.99 6.65
C LEU A 223 -11.09 -3.94 6.64
N LEU A 224 -11.11 -3.04 5.66
CA LEU A 224 -10.09 -2.01 5.51
C LEU A 224 -10.09 -1.03 6.70
N LEU A 225 -11.27 -0.67 7.20
CA LEU A 225 -11.41 0.15 8.41
C LEU A 225 -10.88 -0.58 9.65
N THR A 226 -11.22 -1.85 9.84
CA THR A 226 -10.70 -2.67 10.94
C THR A 226 -9.18 -2.83 10.88
N LEU A 227 -8.60 -3.02 9.69
CA LEU A 227 -7.15 -3.08 9.49
C LEU A 227 -6.48 -1.75 9.83
N PHE A 228 -7.08 -0.63 9.43
CA PHE A 228 -6.59 0.70 9.79
C PHE A 228 -6.55 0.88 11.31
N ASP A 229 -7.66 0.61 12.00
CA ASP A 229 -7.73 0.78 13.45
C ASP A 229 -6.70 -0.10 14.17
N ASN A 230 -6.60 -1.38 13.78
CA ASN A 230 -5.65 -2.33 14.36
C ASN A 230 -4.18 -2.05 14.01
N ALA A 231 -3.88 -1.26 12.98
CA ALA A 231 -2.50 -0.84 12.72
C ALA A 231 -2.02 0.22 13.72
N TYR A 232 -2.92 1.04 14.28
CA TYR A 232 -2.60 2.09 15.24
C TYR A 232 -2.85 1.68 16.69
N ALA A 233 -3.92 0.95 16.95
CA ALA A 233 -4.30 0.46 18.28
C ALA A 233 -4.97 -0.91 18.16
N SER A 234 -4.34 -1.94 18.73
CA SER A 234 -4.83 -3.31 18.61
C SER A 234 -4.78 -4.08 19.92
N ALA A 235 -5.77 -4.94 20.13
CA ALA A 235 -5.72 -5.99 21.14
C ALA A 235 -4.95 -7.24 20.65
N TYR A 236 -4.47 -7.23 19.40
CA TYR A 236 -3.83 -8.37 18.73
C TYR A 236 -2.34 -8.12 18.48
N GLY A 237 -1.59 -9.22 18.32
CA GLY A 237 -0.16 -9.20 18.00
C GLY A 237 0.19 -8.91 16.55
N THR A 238 -0.80 -8.91 15.65
CA THR A 238 -0.59 -8.96 14.19
C THR A 238 0.23 -7.80 13.64
N PHE A 239 -0.04 -6.57 14.09
CA PHE A 239 0.66 -5.36 13.64
C PHE A 239 1.66 -4.81 14.68
N LEU A 240 2.02 -5.61 15.70
CA LEU A 240 3.03 -5.21 16.67
C LEU A 240 4.45 -5.34 16.11
N CYS A 241 5.38 -4.63 16.76
CA CYS A 241 6.81 -4.61 16.49
C CYS A 241 7.18 -4.03 15.11
N ASN A 242 8.47 -4.05 14.77
CA ASN A 242 8.96 -3.47 13.51
C ASN A 242 9.42 -4.50 12.47
N ASN A 243 9.67 -5.74 12.89
CA ASN A 243 10.15 -6.80 12.02
C ASN A 243 9.92 -8.17 12.67
N GLU A 244 10.11 -9.22 11.88
CA GLU A 244 9.88 -10.59 12.33
C GLU A 244 10.79 -11.02 13.49
N LYS A 245 12.03 -10.51 13.54
CA LYS A 245 12.96 -10.80 14.65
C LYS A 245 12.44 -10.27 15.99
N GLU A 246 11.78 -9.11 15.99
CA GLU A 246 11.17 -8.52 17.18
C GLU A 246 9.86 -9.22 17.59
N ARG A 247 9.17 -9.93 16.68
CA ARG A 247 7.88 -10.59 16.92
C ARG A 247 7.97 -11.91 17.71
N ARG A 248 8.72 -11.91 18.81
CA ARG A 248 8.63 -12.96 19.84
C ARG A 248 7.29 -12.94 20.60
N VAL A 249 6.44 -11.95 20.33
CA VAL A 249 5.11 -11.77 20.93
C VAL A 249 4.04 -12.72 20.38
N LYS A 250 4.32 -13.48 19.30
CA LYS A 250 3.36 -14.44 18.73
C LYS A 250 2.86 -15.48 19.74
N GLU A 251 3.67 -15.82 20.72
CA GLU A 251 3.33 -16.78 21.79
C GLU A 251 2.48 -16.15 22.91
N ASN A 252 2.49 -14.81 23.03
CA ASN A 252 1.87 -14.07 24.13
C ASN A 252 0.71 -13.17 23.68
N THR A 253 0.30 -13.24 22.43
CA THR A 253 -0.75 -12.39 21.86
C THR A 253 -1.65 -13.17 20.91
N HIS A 254 -2.91 -12.76 20.79
CA HIS A 254 -3.83 -13.33 19.81
C HIS A 254 -3.59 -12.75 18.41
N SER A 255 -3.90 -13.55 17.39
CA SER A 255 -3.85 -13.11 15.99
C SER A 255 -5.17 -12.45 15.59
N LEU A 256 -5.10 -11.26 14.97
CA LEU A 256 -6.25 -10.60 14.36
C LEU A 256 -6.89 -11.49 13.27
N TRP A 257 -6.07 -12.25 12.54
CA TRP A 257 -6.56 -13.19 11.53
C TRP A 257 -7.43 -14.26 12.17
N ALA A 258 -7.02 -14.81 13.32
CA ALA A 258 -7.80 -15.83 14.01
C ALA A 258 -9.17 -15.30 14.46
N TRP A 259 -9.25 -14.02 14.85
CA TRP A 259 -10.50 -13.36 15.19
C TRP A 259 -11.40 -13.12 13.97
N ILE A 260 -10.89 -12.42 12.95
CA ILE A 260 -11.66 -12.09 11.73
C ILE A 260 -12.22 -13.35 11.06
N ASN A 261 -11.50 -14.46 11.15
CA ASN A 261 -11.82 -15.71 10.49
C ASN A 261 -12.79 -16.60 11.27
N GLN A 262 -13.32 -16.13 12.40
CA GLN A 262 -14.43 -16.81 13.07
C GLN A 262 -15.71 -16.66 12.23
N PRO A 263 -16.54 -17.70 12.06
CA PRO A 263 -17.69 -17.67 11.15
C PRO A 263 -18.68 -16.51 11.38
N GLU A 264 -18.83 -16.06 12.63
CA GLU A 264 -19.72 -14.94 13.00
C GLU A 264 -19.12 -13.57 12.65
N GLU A 265 -17.79 -13.45 12.74
CA GLU A 265 -17.06 -12.23 12.44
C GLU A 265 -16.79 -12.09 10.95
N GLU A 266 -16.43 -13.18 10.28
CA GLU A 266 -16.04 -13.23 8.86
C GLU A 266 -17.09 -12.57 7.97
N LYS A 267 -18.37 -12.86 8.21
CA LYS A 267 -19.50 -12.32 7.45
C LYS A 267 -19.55 -10.79 7.43
N LYS A 268 -19.09 -10.12 8.49
CA LYS A 268 -19.08 -8.64 8.59
C LYS A 268 -18.10 -8.00 7.62
N TYR A 269 -17.12 -8.77 7.16
CA TYR A 269 -16.03 -8.32 6.31
C TYR A 269 -16.21 -8.73 4.86
N LEU A 270 -17.21 -9.56 4.54
CA LEU A 270 -17.45 -10.00 3.17
C LEU A 270 -18.22 -8.94 2.37
N ASN A 271 -17.93 -8.89 1.08
CA ASN A 271 -18.64 -8.10 0.10
C ASN A 271 -19.76 -8.98 -0.50
N PRO A 272 -21.06 -8.65 -0.28
CA PRO A 272 -22.16 -9.41 -0.87
C PRO A 272 -22.13 -9.47 -2.39
N LEU A 273 -21.55 -8.45 -3.02
CA LEU A 273 -21.46 -8.36 -4.47
C LEU A 273 -20.26 -9.13 -5.03
N TYR A 274 -19.49 -9.84 -4.22
CA TYR A 274 -18.32 -10.54 -4.73
C TYR A 274 -18.68 -11.58 -5.79
N SER A 275 -17.98 -11.49 -6.92
CA SER A 275 -18.01 -12.49 -7.98
C SER A 275 -16.57 -12.78 -8.41
N PRO A 276 -16.15 -14.06 -8.45
CA PRO A 276 -14.80 -14.43 -8.84
C PRO A 276 -14.41 -13.84 -10.20
N ASN A 277 -13.46 -12.89 -10.19
CA ASN A 277 -12.95 -12.26 -11.39
C ASN A 277 -11.50 -12.69 -11.64
N ALA A 278 -11.31 -13.60 -12.60
CA ALA A 278 -9.98 -14.12 -12.95
C ALA A 278 -9.10 -13.11 -13.72
N LEU A 279 -9.66 -12.01 -14.21
CA LEU A 279 -8.95 -11.02 -15.02
C LEU A 279 -8.10 -10.07 -14.17
N VAL A 280 -7.06 -9.53 -14.79
CA VAL A 280 -6.30 -8.40 -14.24
C VAL A 280 -7.21 -7.18 -14.16
N ILE A 281 -7.21 -6.50 -13.02
CA ILE A 281 -8.04 -5.30 -12.79
C ILE A 281 -7.21 -4.02 -12.99
N TRP A 282 -7.41 -3.32 -14.12
CA TRP A 282 -6.66 -2.11 -14.46
C TRP A 282 -7.39 -0.85 -13.98
N PRO A 283 -7.07 -0.29 -12.78
CA PRO A 283 -7.76 0.90 -12.31
C PRO A 283 -7.45 2.11 -13.18
N SER A 284 -8.44 2.96 -13.34
CA SER A 284 -8.23 4.34 -13.78
C SER A 284 -7.48 5.10 -12.69
N VAL A 285 -6.34 5.68 -13.07
CA VAL A 285 -5.53 6.57 -12.23
C VAL A 285 -5.68 8.03 -12.65
N GLU A 286 -6.69 8.33 -13.45
CA GLU A 286 -7.04 9.70 -13.79
C GLU A 286 -7.58 10.44 -12.55
N PRO A 287 -7.28 11.74 -12.37
CA PRO A 287 -7.68 12.48 -11.17
C PRO A 287 -9.17 12.38 -10.82
N GLN A 288 -10.06 12.39 -11.82
CA GLN A 288 -11.51 12.28 -11.66
C GLN A 288 -11.98 10.90 -11.15
N SER A 289 -11.14 9.87 -11.25
CA SER A 289 -11.46 8.52 -10.78
C SER A 289 -11.04 8.30 -9.32
N ILE A 290 -10.13 9.12 -8.80
CA ILE A 290 -9.63 9.04 -7.43
C ILE A 290 -10.50 9.92 -6.52
N GLN A 291 -11.10 9.32 -5.50
CA GLN A 291 -11.98 10.06 -4.58
C GLN A 291 -11.49 10.00 -3.15
N LEU A 292 -11.94 10.94 -2.32
CA LEU A 292 -11.69 10.88 -0.88
C LEU A 292 -12.40 9.67 -0.27
N TRP A 293 -11.69 8.90 0.55
CA TRP A 293 -12.25 7.78 1.30
C TRP A 293 -13.17 8.26 2.44
N GLN A 294 -14.41 8.57 2.09
CA GLN A 294 -15.38 9.18 3.00
C GLN A 294 -15.67 8.31 4.23
N GLY A 295 -15.82 6.99 4.07
CA GLY A 295 -16.11 6.09 5.19
C GLY A 295 -14.97 5.96 6.20
N LEU A 296 -13.75 6.38 5.87
CA LEU A 296 -12.67 6.55 6.84
C LEU A 296 -12.61 7.99 7.37
N PHE A 297 -12.50 8.97 6.48
CA PHE A 297 -12.17 10.35 6.85
C PHE A 297 -13.36 11.16 7.40
N PHE A 298 -14.60 10.75 7.12
CA PHE A 298 -15.82 11.37 7.64
C PHE A 298 -16.57 10.49 8.64
N ARG A 299 -15.99 9.37 9.08
CA ARG A 299 -16.65 8.39 9.96
C ARG A 299 -17.13 8.93 11.31
N TRP A 300 -16.54 10.03 11.77
CA TRP A 300 -16.91 10.71 13.03
C TRP A 300 -17.80 11.94 12.84
N ILE A 301 -18.05 12.32 11.59
CA ILE A 301 -18.74 13.56 11.22
C ILE A 301 -20.10 13.24 10.59
N ARG A 302 -20.16 12.17 9.80
CA ARG A 302 -21.38 11.69 9.16
C ARG A 302 -21.83 10.40 9.81
N SER A 303 -23.13 10.30 10.08
CA SER A 303 -23.73 9.04 10.51
C SER A 303 -23.55 7.98 9.42
N SER A 304 -23.11 6.79 9.78
CA SER A 304 -23.03 5.63 8.91
C SER A 304 -24.40 4.97 8.66
N GLN A 305 -25.43 5.37 9.39
CA GLN A 305 -26.75 4.72 9.39
C GLN A 305 -27.30 4.46 7.98
N TYR A 306 -27.36 5.48 7.12
CA TYR A 306 -27.91 5.32 5.76
C TYR A 306 -27.06 4.40 4.87
N LEU A 307 -25.74 4.39 5.06
CA LEU A 307 -24.85 3.49 4.33
C LEU A 307 -25.04 2.05 4.82
N GLU A 308 -25.17 1.86 6.13
CA GLU A 308 -25.45 0.54 6.74
C GLU A 308 -26.81 -0.01 6.29
N GLU A 309 -27.86 0.84 6.27
CA GLU A 309 -29.18 0.49 5.77
C GLU A 309 -29.12 0.08 4.28
N ALA A 310 -28.40 0.84 3.45
CA ALA A 310 -28.21 0.51 2.04
C ALA A 310 -27.47 -0.83 1.84
N TRP A 311 -26.42 -1.08 2.62
CA TRP A 311 -25.67 -2.34 2.56
C TRP A 311 -26.49 -3.54 3.06
N ALA A 312 -27.29 -3.36 4.12
CA ALA A 312 -28.20 -4.39 4.61
C ALA A 312 -29.24 -4.77 3.54
N GLU A 313 -29.78 -3.77 2.82
CA GLU A 313 -30.71 -4.02 1.72
C GLU A 313 -30.02 -4.71 0.53
N ILE A 314 -28.79 -4.32 0.18
CA ILE A 314 -28.01 -5.01 -0.86
C ILE A 314 -27.78 -6.48 -0.48
N GLN A 315 -27.38 -6.76 0.76
CA GLN A 315 -27.20 -8.11 1.27
C GLN A 315 -28.49 -8.92 1.13
N ARG A 316 -29.63 -8.34 1.55
CA ARG A 316 -30.95 -8.97 1.44
C ARG A 316 -31.30 -9.31 -0.01
N LEU A 317 -31.06 -8.39 -0.94
CA LEU A 317 -31.35 -8.59 -2.37
C LEU A 317 -30.51 -9.70 -2.99
N VAL A 318 -29.24 -9.81 -2.60
CA VAL A 318 -28.34 -10.88 -3.06
C VAL A 318 -28.77 -12.24 -2.50
N GLU A 319 -29.19 -12.30 -1.24
CA GLU A 319 -29.64 -13.56 -0.61
C GLU A 319 -30.99 -14.06 -1.16
N THR A 320 -31.81 -13.16 -1.69
CA THR A 320 -33.13 -13.51 -2.27
C THR A 320 -33.09 -13.95 -3.74
N ASN A 321 -31.98 -13.74 -4.45
CA ASN A 321 -31.78 -14.10 -5.86
C ASN A 321 -30.92 -15.35 -6.02
#